data_AF-A0A8T7I367-F1
#
_entry.id   AF-A0A8T7I367-F1
#
_cell.length_a   1.000
_cell.length_b   1.000
_cell.length_c   1.000
_cell.angle_alpha   90.00
_cell.angle_beta   90.00
_cell.angle_gamma   90.00
#
_symmetry.space_group_name_H-M   'P 1'
#
loop_
_entity.id
_entity.type
_entity.pdbx_description
1 polymer ?
#
loop_
_entity_poly.entity_id
_entity_poly.type
_entity_poly.pdbx_seq_one_letter_code
_entity_poly.pdbx_strand_id
1 'polypeptide(L)'
;MSDTSSTEKSEQVPNKPNNSSSKKQNKPGIFGVLQSVLAAMFGVQSEAKREQDFEKGSAADYIFVGIIMAIIFVLSIIWFVQSTISDYQAAS
;
A
#
# COMPACT_ATOMS: atom_id res chain seq x y z
N MET A 1 15.54 29.89 -59.91
CA MET A 1 16.56 30.68 -59.20
C MET A 1 15.93 31.06 -57.88
N SER A 2 16.46 30.47 -56.81
CA SER A 2 16.59 31.00 -55.43
C SER A 2 15.39 31.68 -54.73
N ASP A 3 15.16 31.15 -53.51
CA ASP A 3 14.67 31.80 -52.28
C ASP A 3 13.15 31.81 -52.11
N THR A 4 12.53 31.06 -51.18
CA THR A 4 12.76 30.89 -49.73
C THR A 4 13.01 32.19 -48.98
N SER A 5 11.93 32.82 -48.51
CA SER A 5 11.86 33.37 -47.15
C SER A 5 10.45 33.86 -46.87
N SER A 6 9.79 33.19 -45.92
CA SER A 6 8.97 33.76 -44.84
C SER A 6 8.02 34.90 -45.22
N THR A 7 6.71 34.80 -45.03
CA THR A 7 6.06 34.47 -43.76
C THR A 7 4.58 34.41 -44.05
N GLU A 8 3.90 33.31 -43.75
CA GLU A 8 2.62 33.39 -43.04
C GLU A 8 2.13 31.99 -42.70
N LYS A 9 1.43 31.95 -41.57
CA LYS A 9 0.48 30.91 -41.19
C LYS A 9 1.09 29.66 -40.56
N SER A 10 1.26 29.78 -39.24
CA SER A 10 1.17 28.69 -38.27
C SER A 10 -0.12 27.88 -38.52
N GLU A 11 -0.01 26.88 -39.38
CA GLU A 11 -0.98 25.82 -39.58
C GLU A 11 -0.55 24.64 -38.70
N GLN A 12 -0.99 24.66 -37.43
CA GLN A 12 -0.96 23.47 -36.58
C GLN A 12 -2.36 22.87 -36.52
N VAL A 13 -2.55 21.75 -37.21
CA VAL A 13 -3.59 20.75 -36.95
C VAL A 13 -2.95 19.38 -37.22
N PRO A 14 -3.20 18.28 -36.47
CA PRO A 14 -3.61 18.11 -35.07
C PRO A 14 -2.71 17.10 -34.31
N ASN A 15 -2.49 17.25 -33.00
CA ASN A 15 -2.30 16.06 -32.15
C ASN A 15 -2.60 16.36 -30.67
N LYS A 16 -3.73 15.77 -30.25
CA LYS A 16 -4.21 15.54 -28.89
C LYS A 16 -3.10 15.53 -27.82
N PRO A 17 -3.06 16.51 -26.90
CA PRO A 17 -2.29 16.35 -25.67
C PRO A 17 -3.06 15.36 -24.78
N ASN A 18 -2.59 14.12 -24.67
CA ASN A 18 -2.97 13.17 -23.62
C ASN A 18 -2.31 13.58 -22.29
N ASN A 19 -2.59 14.79 -21.85
CA ASN A 19 -2.11 15.31 -20.57
C ASN A 19 -3.08 14.86 -19.46
N SER A 20 -2.52 14.07 -18.55
CA SER A 20 -2.94 13.81 -17.18
C SER A 20 -4.42 13.52 -16.94
N SER A 21 -4.69 12.24 -16.67
CA SER A 21 -5.82 11.86 -15.82
C SER A 21 -5.67 12.54 -14.47
N SER A 22 -6.26 13.72 -14.36
CA SER A 22 -6.50 14.41 -13.11
C SER A 22 -7.39 13.51 -12.27
N LYS A 23 -6.80 12.63 -11.46
CA LYS A 23 -7.48 12.00 -10.33
C LYS A 23 -7.93 13.15 -9.44
N LYS A 24 -9.21 13.50 -9.53
CA LYS A 24 -9.88 14.33 -8.53
C LYS A 24 -9.72 13.56 -7.21
N GLN A 25 -8.75 13.95 -6.39
CA GLN A 25 -8.53 13.39 -5.07
C GLN A 25 -9.70 13.81 -4.17
N ASN A 26 -10.79 13.07 -4.24
CA ASN A 26 -11.84 13.17 -3.24
C ASN A 26 -11.21 12.71 -1.93
N LYS A 27 -11.15 13.62 -0.94
CA LYS A 27 -10.69 13.29 0.41
C LYS A 27 -11.38 11.99 0.84
N PRO A 28 -10.65 10.99 1.35
CA PRO A 28 -11.26 9.75 1.80
C PRO A 28 -12.37 10.13 2.78
N GLY A 29 -13.60 9.77 2.44
CA GLY A 29 -14.72 9.96 3.34
C GLY A 29 -14.47 9.20 4.64
N ILE A 30 -15.32 9.42 5.63
CA ILE A 30 -15.26 8.73 6.94
C ILE A 30 -15.14 7.21 6.77
N PHE A 31 -15.80 6.67 5.74
CA PHE A 31 -15.72 5.26 5.35
C PHE A 31 -14.35 4.85 4.78
N GLY A 32 -13.68 5.70 3.99
CA GLY A 32 -12.33 5.47 3.50
C GLY A 32 -11.27 5.55 4.61
N VAL A 33 -11.53 6.38 5.62
CA VAL A 33 -10.73 6.43 6.84
C VAL A 33 -10.88 5.12 7.63
N LEU A 34 -12.10 4.62 7.82
CA LEU A 34 -12.33 3.32 8.47
C LEU A 34 -11.69 2.16 7.70
N GLN A 35 -11.82 2.13 6.37
CA GLN A 35 -11.15 1.13 5.53
C GLN A 35 -9.62 1.20 5.66
N SER A 36 -9.04 2.39 5.75
CA SER A 36 -7.61 2.56 5.99
C SER A 36 -7.17 2.04 7.36
N VAL A 37 -7.99 2.24 8.39
CA VAL A 37 -7.69 1.77 9.75
C VAL A 37 -7.73 0.25 9.81
N LEU A 38 -8.74 -0.37 9.19
CA LEU A 38 -8.85 -1.83 9.13
C LEU A 38 -7.73 -2.46 8.30
N ALA A 39 -7.42 -1.91 7.14
CA ALA A 39 -6.34 -2.42 6.30
C ALA A 39 -4.97 -2.29 6.99
N ALA A 40 -4.78 -1.25 7.80
CA ALA A 40 -3.61 -1.10 8.66
C ALA A 40 -3.56 -2.11 9.82
N MET A 41 -4.71 -2.54 10.35
CA MET A 41 -4.75 -3.57 11.41
C MET A 41 -4.38 -4.97 10.92
N PHE A 42 -4.66 -5.28 9.65
CA PHE A 42 -4.41 -6.60 9.06
C PHE A 42 -3.13 -6.66 8.21
N GLY A 43 -2.32 -5.60 8.20
CA GLY A 43 -1.01 -5.61 7.56
C GLY A 43 -1.03 -5.33 6.05
N VAL A 44 -2.05 -4.63 5.53
CA VAL A 44 -2.02 -4.10 4.15
C VAL A 44 -0.93 -3.03 4.08
N GLN A 45 0.27 -3.45 3.72
CA GLN A 45 1.27 -2.53 3.23
C GLN A 45 0.78 -2.02 1.88
N SER A 46 0.73 -0.69 1.72
CA SER A 46 0.34 -0.11 0.44
C SER A 46 1.32 -0.55 -0.65
N GLU A 47 0.80 -0.78 -1.86
CA GLU A 47 1.56 -1.20 -3.04
C GLU A 47 2.83 -0.37 -3.26
N ALA A 48 2.80 0.93 -2.91
CA ALA A 48 3.94 1.84 -3.01
C ALA A 48 5.12 1.46 -2.09
N LYS A 49 4.86 0.89 -0.92
CA LYS A 49 5.92 0.35 -0.04
C LYS A 49 6.48 -0.95 -0.61
N ARG A 50 5.61 -1.78 -1.17
CA ARG A 50 5.98 -3.06 -1.74
C ARG A 50 6.94 -2.93 -2.91
N GLU A 51 6.73 -1.96 -3.80
CA GLU A 51 7.56 -1.75 -4.98
C GLU A 51 8.97 -1.22 -4.63
N GLN A 52 9.04 -0.32 -3.65
CA GLN A 52 10.32 0.19 -3.13
C GLN A 52 11.09 -0.87 -2.34
N ASP A 53 10.37 -1.73 -1.62
CA ASP A 53 10.95 -2.82 -0.83
C ASP A 53 11.38 -4.00 -1.73
N PHE A 54 10.73 -4.20 -2.89
CA PHE A 54 11.17 -5.18 -3.90
C PHE A 54 12.38 -4.73 -4.71
N GLU A 55 12.58 -3.42 -4.89
CA GLU A 55 13.79 -2.89 -5.54
C GLU A 55 15.04 -2.98 -4.65
N LYS A 56 14.88 -3.04 -3.32
CA LYS A 56 16.00 -2.95 -2.37
C LYS A 56 16.15 -4.13 -1.42
N GLY A 57 15.10 -4.91 -1.18
CA GLY A 57 15.09 -6.06 -0.28
C GLY A 57 14.48 -7.29 -0.94
N SER A 58 14.81 -8.48 -0.45
CA SER A 58 14.23 -9.70 -1.01
C SER A 58 12.83 -9.93 -0.42
N ALA A 59 11.87 -10.31 -1.27
CA ALA A 59 10.53 -10.73 -0.83
C ALA A 59 10.57 -11.78 0.30
N ALA A 60 11.63 -12.59 0.32
CA ALA A 60 11.84 -13.65 1.29
C ALA A 60 12.03 -13.11 2.71
N ASP A 61 12.63 -11.93 2.89
CA ASP A 61 12.88 -11.34 4.21
C ASP A 61 11.57 -10.96 4.91
N TYR A 62 10.62 -10.39 4.16
CA TYR A 62 9.29 -10.04 4.67
C TYR A 62 8.46 -11.27 5.04
N ILE A 63 8.55 -12.33 4.23
CA ILE A 63 7.86 -13.60 4.51
C ILE A 63 8.44 -14.25 5.77
N PHE A 64 9.77 -14.26 5.91
CA PHE A 64 10.44 -14.82 7.07
C PHE A 64 10.05 -14.11 8.37
N VAL A 65 10.06 -12.78 8.36
CA VAL A 65 9.63 -11.96 9.50
C VAL A 65 8.14 -12.17 9.81
N GLY A 66 7.29 -12.29 8.77
CA GLY A 66 5.87 -12.58 8.93
C GLY A 66 5.60 -13.93 9.59
N ILE A 67 6.37 -14.97 9.23
CA ILE A 67 6.28 -16.31 9.83
C ILE A 67 6.71 -16.27 11.30
N ILE A 68 7.81 -15.58 11.62
CA ILE A 68 8.27 -15.43 13.01
C ILE A 68 7.20 -14.72 13.85
N MET A 69 6.61 -13.64 13.33
CA MET A 69 5.53 -12.92 14.00
C MET A 69 4.29 -13.79 14.22
N ALA A 70 3.92 -14.62 13.25
CA ALA A 70 2.80 -15.54 13.38
C ALA A 70 3.04 -16.60 14.47
N ILE A 71 4.26 -17.15 14.53
CA ILE A 71 4.63 -18.13 15.57
C ILE A 71 4.53 -17.49 16.96
N ILE A 72 5.08 -16.29 17.13
CA ILE A 72 5.01 -15.55 18.40
C ILE A 72 3.56 -15.27 18.79
N PHE A 73 2.71 -14.91 17.84
CA PHE A 73 1.28 -14.66 18.07
C PHE A 73 0.52 -15.91 18.54
N VAL A 74 0.82 -17.08 17.96
CA VAL A 74 0.19 -18.34 18.39
C VAL A 74 0.65 -18.71 19.81
N LEU A 75 1.94 -18.58 20.09
CA LEU A 75 2.49 -18.86 21.42
C LEU A 75 1.90 -17.93 22.49
N SER A 76 1.68 -16.66 22.17
CA SER A 76 1.08 -15.70 23.11
C SER A 76 -0.36 -16.06 23.45
N ILE A 77 -1.16 -16.50 22.47
CA ILE A 77 -2.54 -16.98 22.70
C ILE A 77 -2.53 -18.23 23.58
N ILE A 78 -1.66 -19.19 23.29
CA ILE A 78 -1.57 -20.43 24.09
C ILE A 78 -1.21 -20.10 25.54
N TRP A 79 -0.18 -19.28 25.74
CA TRP A 79 0.23 -18.85 27.08
C TRP A 79 -0.90 -18.13 27.81
N PHE A 80 -1.59 -17.22 27.12
CA PHE A 80 -2.71 -16.47 27.68
C PHE A 80 -3.84 -17.41 28.15
N VAL A 81 -4.24 -18.37 27.32
CA VAL A 81 -5.29 -19.34 27.67
C VAL A 81 -4.85 -20.24 28.82
N GLN A 82 -3.59 -20.67 28.86
CA GLN A 82 -3.08 -21.49 29.97
C GLN A 82 -3.06 -20.70 31.28
N SER A 83 -2.68 -19.43 31.24
CA SER A 83 -2.74 -18.54 32.41
C SER A 83 -4.16 -18.45 32.94
N THR A 84 -5.15 -18.17 32.08
CA THR A 84 -6.55 -18.00 32.53
C THR A 84 -7.14 -19.28 33.11
N ILE A 85 -6.82 -20.45 32.55
CA ILE A 85 -7.29 -21.74 33.08
C ILE A 85 -6.64 -22.05 34.44
N SER A 86 -5.35 -21.74 34.61
CA SER A 86 -4.62 -21.98 35.86
C SER A 86 -5.20 -21.12 36.99
N ASP A 87 -5.48 -19.85 36.70
CA ASP A 87 -6.09 -18.91 37.65
C ASP A 87 -7.52 -19.33 38.02
N TYR A 88 -8.28 -19.93 37.09
CA TYR A 88 -9.62 -20.46 37.38
C TYR A 88 -9.58 -21.69 38.31
N GLN A 89 -8.63 -22.60 38.11
CA GLN A 89 -8.52 -23.82 38.92
C GLN A 89 -7.97 -23.56 40.34
N ALA A 90 -7.19 -22.50 40.53
CA ALA A 90 -6.69 -22.08 41.83
C ALA A 90 -7.75 -21.42 42.73
N ALA A 91 -8.90 -21.02 42.16
CA ALA A 91 -9.98 -20.32 42.85
C ALA A 91 -11.22 -21.20 43.14
N SER A 92 -11.17 -22.50 42.79
CA SER A 92 -12.21 -23.51 43.05
C SER A 92 -11.75 -24.56 44.06
#